data_AF-A0A1F7FBH4-F1
#
_entry.id   AF-A0A1F7FBH4-F1
#
_cell.length_a   1.000
_cell.length_b   1.000
_cell.length_c   1.000
_cell.angle_alpha   90.00
_cell.angle_beta   90.00
_cell.angle_gamma   90.00
#
_symmetry.space_group_name_H-M   'P 1'
#
loop_
_entity.id
_entity.type
_entity.pdbx_description
1 polymer ?
#
loop_
_entity_poly.entity_id
_entity_poly.type
_entity_poly.pdbx_seq_one_letter_code
_entity_poly.pdbx_strand_id
1 'polypeptide(L)'
;MPQYGAIKAVECANCHDDIAVIVGQSPHGKNGHGPSCSRCHGAHAIAKHSEQPDAAAMLSSAQKCGSCHQHMYKSFALSYHGLALRTGSAQSATCTNCHGSHAVHANRDSMAAACASCHPGANDRFLQGRMHVFTESKTPAILYWIRLLYLAFIVVVIGGMIVHNGLDLIKRTRVRLTQWREKTLLPVHGNEKFVRMTLNERFQHGVLLVSFITLVITGFMLRYPDSWWAAPLFALSPKVAVARALLHRIAGVAMLLAGIYHIGYAIFTKRGRNLIRDIFPKFSDLKDSFAYVLYNLGLRKEKPRFDRFSYIEKSEYWAMVWGTIIMGATGLFMWFENFFMARFTKLGWDIARTIHFYEAVLAGLAILVWHFYFVVLSIDICPFKRAWITGKISEAEMLEDHPLELERIKAAEFKRLEEK
;
A
#
# COMPACT_ATOMS: atom_id res chain seq x y z
N MET A 1 26.25 6.35 -66.34
CA MET A 1 25.75 6.75 -65.01
C MET A 1 26.96 7.18 -64.19
N PRO A 2 27.02 8.41 -63.64
CA PRO A 2 28.15 8.80 -62.80
C PRO A 2 28.16 7.90 -61.56
N GLN A 3 29.33 7.33 -61.25
CA GLN A 3 29.55 6.67 -59.97
C GLN A 3 29.51 7.74 -58.89
N TYR A 4 28.37 7.89 -58.21
CA TYR A 4 28.34 8.62 -56.95
C TYR A 4 29.21 7.81 -55.98
N GLY A 5 30.44 8.30 -55.75
CA GLY A 5 31.35 7.73 -54.76
C GLY A 5 30.64 7.63 -53.41
N ALA A 6 30.91 6.54 -52.69
CA ALA A 6 30.30 6.29 -51.39
C ALA A 6 30.43 7.53 -50.50
N ILE A 7 29.29 8.13 -50.13
CA ILE A 7 29.24 9.29 -49.25
C ILE A 7 29.87 8.86 -47.93
N LYS A 8 31.01 9.46 -47.58
CA LYS A 8 31.68 9.19 -46.30
C LYS A 8 30.72 9.55 -45.17
N ALA A 9 30.52 8.63 -44.23
CA ALA A 9 29.67 8.87 -43.08
C ALA A 9 30.18 10.09 -42.31
N VAL A 10 29.26 10.99 -41.92
CA VAL A 10 29.59 12.16 -41.11
C VAL A 10 29.99 11.68 -39.71
N GLU A 11 31.21 11.99 -39.30
CA GLU A 11 31.67 11.75 -37.94
C GLU A 11 31.32 12.94 -37.07
N CYS A 12 30.47 12.71 -36.06
CA CYS A 12 30.00 13.76 -35.16
C CYS A 12 31.16 14.55 -34.50
N ALA A 13 32.28 13.87 -34.23
CA ALA A 13 33.46 14.45 -33.61
C ALA A 13 34.16 15.52 -34.45
N ASN A 14 33.96 15.54 -35.78
CA ASN A 14 34.57 16.55 -36.65
C ASN A 14 33.92 17.94 -36.47
N CYS A 15 32.71 17.99 -35.92
CA CYS A 15 31.99 19.24 -35.65
C CYS A 15 31.69 19.45 -34.15
N HIS A 16 31.82 18.41 -33.32
CA HIS A 16 31.62 18.42 -31.87
C HIS A 16 32.87 17.90 -31.17
N ASP A 17 34.00 18.53 -31.46
CA ASP A 17 35.32 18.16 -30.95
C ASP A 17 35.41 18.35 -29.43
N ASP A 18 34.79 19.40 -28.91
CA ASP A 18 34.63 19.69 -27.48
C ASP A 18 33.98 18.51 -26.72
N ILE A 19 32.84 18.00 -27.21
CA ILE A 19 32.14 16.87 -26.62
C ILE A 19 32.90 15.57 -26.85
N ALA A 20 33.55 15.41 -28.01
CA ALA A 20 34.36 14.24 -28.30
C ALA A 20 35.51 14.08 -27.29
N VAL A 21 36.16 15.18 -26.90
CA VAL A 21 37.19 15.19 -25.84
C VAL A 21 36.59 14.73 -24.51
N ILE A 22 35.43 15.27 -24.12
CA ILE A 22 34.77 14.90 -22.85
C ILE A 22 34.41 13.41 -22.82
N VAL A 23 33.77 12.91 -23.88
CA VAL A 23 33.41 11.48 -23.97
C VAL A 23 34.67 10.61 -23.99
N GLY A 24 35.71 11.04 -24.71
CA GLY A 24 37.03 10.41 -24.76
C GLY A 24 37.65 10.19 -23.38
N GLN A 25 37.44 11.14 -22.45
CA GLN A 25 37.96 11.05 -21.08
C GLN A 25 37.10 10.20 -20.13
N SER A 26 35.87 9.88 -20.52
CA SER A 26 34.94 9.06 -19.74
C SER A 26 35.26 7.56 -19.86
N PRO A 27 34.65 6.68 -19.02
CA PRO A 27 34.73 5.23 -19.19
C PRO A 27 34.23 4.72 -20.55
N HIS A 28 33.37 5.48 -21.24
CA HIS A 28 32.92 5.14 -22.59
C HIS A 28 33.98 5.47 -23.67
N GLY A 29 34.85 6.45 -23.45
CA GLY A 29 35.95 6.75 -24.39
C GLY A 29 37.20 5.92 -24.13
N LYS A 30 37.60 5.80 -22.85
CA LYS A 30 38.90 5.22 -22.45
C LYS A 30 39.04 3.71 -22.73
N ASN A 31 37.94 2.97 -22.71
CA ASN A 31 37.97 1.51 -22.78
C ASN A 31 37.86 0.95 -24.21
N GLY A 32 37.84 1.80 -25.25
CA GLY A 32 37.77 1.38 -26.67
C GLY A 32 36.47 0.68 -27.11
N HIS A 33 35.57 0.38 -26.17
CA HIS A 33 34.32 -0.36 -26.39
C HIS A 33 33.06 0.46 -26.04
N GLY A 34 33.16 1.78 -25.94
CA GLY A 34 32.00 2.62 -25.68
C GLY A 34 31.06 2.76 -26.87
N PRO A 35 29.82 3.22 -26.63
CA PRO A 35 28.87 3.49 -27.69
C PRO A 35 29.34 4.64 -28.58
N SER A 36 29.07 4.55 -29.89
CA SER A 36 29.22 5.67 -30.81
C SER A 36 28.19 6.77 -30.50
N CYS A 37 28.45 8.00 -30.99
CA CYS A 37 27.51 9.12 -30.86
C CYS A 37 26.12 8.76 -31.42
N SER A 38 26.09 8.10 -32.58
CA SER A 38 24.85 7.67 -33.25
C SER A 38 24.14 6.53 -32.52
N ARG A 39 24.84 5.74 -31.70
CA ARG A 39 24.21 4.71 -30.87
C ARG A 39 23.34 5.31 -29.77
N CYS A 40 23.67 6.49 -29.26
CA CYS A 40 22.90 7.19 -28.23
C CYS A 40 21.93 8.24 -28.79
N HIS A 41 22.29 8.91 -29.89
CA HIS A 41 21.51 10.02 -30.46
C HIS A 41 20.73 9.67 -31.74
N GLY A 42 21.08 8.58 -32.42
CA GLY A 42 20.61 8.28 -33.77
C GLY A 42 21.42 9.02 -34.85
N ALA A 43 20.99 8.91 -36.11
CA ALA A 43 21.71 9.48 -37.26
C ALA A 43 20.98 10.68 -37.91
N HIS A 44 19.67 10.57 -38.18
CA HIS A 44 18.94 11.53 -39.01
C HIS A 44 17.84 12.32 -38.27
N ALA A 45 17.52 11.95 -37.03
CA ALA A 45 16.46 12.58 -36.22
C ALA A 45 16.94 12.82 -34.78
N ILE A 46 18.11 13.46 -34.64
CA ILE A 46 18.69 13.77 -33.33
C ILE A 46 17.81 14.83 -32.66
N ALA A 47 17.18 14.47 -31.55
CA ALA A 47 16.35 15.39 -30.78
C ALA A 47 17.20 16.54 -30.24
N LYS A 48 16.69 17.78 -30.38
CA LYS A 48 17.31 18.96 -29.76
C LYS A 48 17.29 18.81 -28.24
N HIS A 49 18.36 19.26 -27.58
CA HIS A 49 18.37 19.38 -26.13
C HIS A 49 17.23 20.30 -25.68
N SER A 50 16.41 19.82 -24.74
CA SER A 50 15.40 20.64 -24.07
C SER A 50 15.92 21.01 -22.69
N GLU A 51 15.88 22.30 -22.38
CA GLU A 51 16.17 22.82 -21.04
C GLU A 51 15.06 22.44 -20.04
N GLN A 52 13.86 22.13 -20.54
CA GLN A 52 12.71 21.68 -19.75
C GLN A 52 12.20 20.35 -20.33
N PRO A 53 12.92 19.24 -20.12
CA PRO A 53 12.50 17.94 -20.61
C PRO A 53 11.24 17.49 -19.86
N ASP A 54 10.27 16.94 -20.58
CA ASP A 54 9.15 16.24 -19.97
C ASP A 54 9.59 14.87 -19.44
N ALA A 55 8.67 14.18 -18.75
CA ALA A 55 8.97 12.88 -18.15
C ALA A 55 9.27 11.80 -19.19
N ALA A 56 8.71 11.91 -20.40
CA ALA A 56 8.95 10.96 -21.48
C ALA A 56 10.38 11.13 -22.03
N ALA A 57 10.85 12.36 -22.20
CA ALA A 57 12.22 12.68 -22.58
C ALA A 57 13.23 12.21 -21.50
N MET A 58 12.91 12.43 -20.23
CA MET A 58 13.72 11.95 -19.10
C MET A 58 13.77 10.41 -19.05
N LEU A 59 12.65 9.74 -19.26
CA LEU A 59 12.59 8.27 -19.31
C LEU A 59 13.36 7.72 -20.52
N SER A 60 13.22 8.35 -21.69
CA SER A 60 13.98 8.01 -22.89
C SER A 60 15.50 8.11 -22.66
N SER A 61 15.95 9.13 -21.92
CA SER A 61 17.35 9.25 -21.52
C SER A 61 17.83 8.03 -20.72
N ALA A 62 17.06 7.59 -19.72
CA ALA A 62 17.38 6.38 -18.95
C ALA A 62 17.35 5.10 -19.80
N GLN A 63 16.41 4.99 -20.74
CA GLN A 63 16.30 3.85 -21.67
C GLN A 63 17.52 3.73 -22.59
N LYS A 64 18.12 4.85 -23.03
CA LYS A 64 19.35 4.83 -23.83
C LYS A 64 20.49 4.16 -23.09
N CYS A 65 20.71 4.50 -21.81
CA CYS A 65 21.66 3.79 -20.95
C CYS A 65 21.29 2.31 -20.80
N GLY A 66 19.99 2.02 -20.65
CA GLY A 66 19.46 0.66 -20.53
C GLY A 66 19.63 -0.23 -21.76
N SER A 67 19.87 0.33 -22.95
CA SER A 67 20.11 -0.46 -24.16
C SER A 67 21.38 -1.33 -24.07
N CYS A 68 22.39 -0.85 -23.34
CA CYS A 68 23.61 -1.59 -23.00
C CYS A 68 23.63 -2.05 -21.53
N HIS A 69 23.15 -1.21 -20.59
CA HIS A 69 23.12 -1.50 -19.15
C HIS A 69 21.75 -2.02 -18.69
N GLN A 70 21.25 -3.07 -19.33
CA GLN A 70 19.90 -3.59 -19.12
C GLN A 70 19.62 -3.94 -17.65
N HIS A 71 20.58 -4.55 -16.98
CA HIS A 71 20.44 -4.91 -15.56
C HIS A 71 20.24 -3.64 -14.71
N MET A 72 21.13 -2.66 -14.82
CA MET A 72 21.06 -1.39 -14.08
C MET A 72 19.74 -0.66 -14.33
N TYR A 73 19.29 -0.64 -15.59
CA TYR A 73 18.01 -0.06 -15.97
C TYR A 73 16.83 -0.77 -15.32
N LYS A 74 16.80 -2.10 -15.27
CA LYS A 74 15.75 -2.85 -14.56
C LYS A 74 15.68 -2.48 -13.07
N SER A 75 16.84 -2.36 -12.40
CA SER A 75 16.90 -1.94 -11.00
C SER A 75 16.41 -0.49 -10.82
N PHE A 76 16.84 0.42 -11.70
CA PHE A 76 16.39 1.82 -11.71
C PHE A 76 14.88 1.94 -11.96
N ALA A 77 14.34 1.19 -12.94
CA ALA A 77 12.92 1.22 -13.26
C ALA A 77 12.04 0.77 -12.08
N LEU A 78 12.54 -0.07 -11.19
CA LEU A 78 11.84 -0.49 -9.97
C LEU A 78 12.05 0.47 -8.78
N SER A 79 12.98 1.43 -8.89
CA SER A 79 13.21 2.46 -7.88
C SER A 79 12.09 3.51 -7.89
N TYR A 80 12.03 4.31 -6.82
CA TYR A 80 11.09 5.43 -6.74
C TYR A 80 11.28 6.41 -7.91
N HIS A 81 12.52 6.73 -8.27
CA HIS A 81 12.79 7.65 -9.38
C HIS A 81 12.28 7.11 -10.72
N GLY A 82 12.53 5.83 -11.01
CA GLY A 82 12.05 5.20 -12.23
C GLY A 82 10.52 5.09 -12.29
N LEU A 83 9.86 4.80 -11.17
CA LEU A 83 8.39 4.79 -11.07
C LEU A 83 7.80 6.19 -11.25
N ALA A 84 8.42 7.21 -10.65
CA ALA A 84 7.99 8.60 -10.78
C ALA A 84 8.09 9.09 -12.23
N LEU A 85 9.17 8.76 -12.96
CA LEU A 85 9.31 9.09 -14.38
C LEU A 85 8.23 8.43 -15.23
N ARG A 86 7.99 7.12 -15.04
CA ARG A 86 6.96 6.39 -15.79
C ARG A 86 5.54 6.88 -15.55
N THR A 87 5.29 7.47 -14.39
CA THR A 87 3.99 8.06 -14.05
C THR A 87 3.84 9.50 -14.54
N GLY A 88 4.88 10.10 -15.13
CA GLY A 88 4.81 11.45 -15.72
C GLY A 88 5.50 12.55 -14.90
N SER A 89 6.24 12.21 -13.84
CA SER A 89 6.99 13.20 -13.05
C SER A 89 8.34 13.51 -13.67
N ALA A 90 8.44 14.62 -14.40
CA ALA A 90 9.68 15.09 -15.03
C ALA A 90 10.77 15.54 -14.03
N GLN A 91 10.39 15.78 -12.76
CA GLN A 91 11.30 16.24 -11.70
C GLN A 91 12.16 15.12 -11.11
N SER A 92 11.92 13.87 -11.53
CA SER A 92 12.60 12.71 -10.98
C SER A 92 13.97 12.50 -11.63
N ALA A 93 14.97 12.12 -10.83
CA ALA A 93 16.32 11.88 -11.31
C ALA A 93 16.41 10.68 -12.28
N THR A 94 17.29 10.79 -13.27
CA THR A 94 17.65 9.75 -14.24
C THR A 94 19.09 9.26 -14.01
N CYS A 95 19.55 8.33 -14.85
CA CYS A 95 20.93 7.85 -14.82
C CYS A 95 21.94 9.01 -14.93
N THR A 96 21.64 10.03 -15.73
CA THR A 96 22.57 11.13 -16.04
C THR A 96 22.70 12.13 -14.90
N ASN A 97 21.70 12.23 -14.02
CA ASN A 97 21.79 13.09 -12.84
C ASN A 97 22.82 12.56 -11.83
N CYS A 98 23.02 11.24 -11.79
CA CYS A 98 23.98 10.61 -10.89
C CYS A 98 25.34 10.35 -11.56
N HIS A 99 25.33 9.95 -12.84
CA HIS A 99 26.53 9.53 -13.56
C HIS A 99 27.05 10.57 -14.55
N GLY A 100 26.27 11.59 -14.91
CA GLY A 100 26.57 12.47 -16.05
C GLY A 100 26.08 11.90 -17.39
N SER A 101 26.00 12.76 -18.41
CA SER A 101 25.55 12.39 -19.77
C SER A 101 26.71 12.05 -20.69
N HIS A 102 27.55 13.05 -21.02
CA HIS A 102 28.77 12.87 -21.82
C HIS A 102 30.01 12.67 -20.94
N ALA A 103 30.12 13.47 -19.87
CA ALA A 103 31.09 13.28 -18.79
C ALA A 103 30.60 12.17 -17.84
N VAL A 104 30.59 10.93 -18.31
CA VAL A 104 30.12 9.80 -17.48
C VAL A 104 31.16 9.49 -16.41
N HIS A 105 30.75 9.42 -15.15
CA HIS A 105 31.59 9.12 -14.00
C HIS A 105 31.12 7.83 -13.30
N ALA A 106 32.08 7.03 -12.86
CA ALA A 106 31.83 5.83 -12.06
C ALA A 106 32.06 6.07 -10.55
N ASN A 107 32.56 7.25 -10.15
CA ASN A 107 33.01 7.47 -8.78
C ASN A 107 31.84 7.71 -7.81
N ARG A 108 31.96 7.11 -6.61
CA ARG A 108 31.01 7.21 -5.50
C ARG A 108 31.05 8.58 -4.82
N ASP A 109 32.22 9.23 -4.79
CA ASP A 109 32.43 10.50 -4.06
C ASP A 109 31.60 11.64 -4.65
N SER A 110 31.35 11.63 -5.98
CA SER A 110 30.47 12.60 -6.64
C SER A 110 28.98 12.30 -6.45
N MET A 111 28.61 11.09 -6.00
CA MET A 111 27.20 10.73 -5.84
C MET A 111 26.54 11.44 -4.66
N ALA A 112 27.31 11.81 -3.62
CA ALA A 112 26.75 12.47 -2.44
C ALA A 112 26.28 13.88 -2.83
N ALA A 113 27.13 14.60 -3.57
CA ALA A 113 26.79 15.88 -4.16
C ALA A 113 25.61 15.77 -5.15
N ALA A 114 25.58 14.72 -5.98
CA ALA A 114 24.46 14.48 -6.89
C ALA A 114 23.13 14.29 -6.13
N CYS A 115 23.11 13.48 -5.07
CA CYS A 115 21.93 13.36 -4.22
C CYS A 115 21.58 14.67 -3.52
N ALA A 116 22.58 15.39 -2.99
CA ALA A 116 22.39 16.64 -2.26
C ALA A 116 21.80 17.77 -3.12
N SER A 117 21.99 17.72 -4.45
CA SER A 117 21.39 18.69 -5.38
C SER A 117 19.85 18.72 -5.33
N CYS A 118 19.21 17.59 -5.00
CA CYS A 118 17.76 17.48 -4.83
C CYS A 118 17.33 17.16 -3.40
N HIS A 119 18.20 16.51 -2.61
CA HIS A 119 17.92 16.07 -1.23
C HIS A 119 18.85 16.75 -0.23
N PRO A 120 18.49 17.95 0.28
CA PRO A 120 19.25 18.64 1.32
C PRO A 120 19.59 17.73 2.49
N GLY A 121 20.88 17.61 2.80
CA GLY A 121 21.39 16.77 3.89
C GLY A 121 21.81 15.35 3.48
N ALA A 122 21.58 14.95 2.23
CA ALA A 122 22.16 13.72 1.69
C ALA A 122 23.70 13.79 1.76
N ASN A 123 24.31 12.75 2.33
CA ASN A 123 25.76 12.69 2.58
C ASN A 123 26.26 11.24 2.44
N ASP A 124 27.55 11.03 2.64
CA ASP A 124 28.20 9.72 2.46
C ASP A 124 27.62 8.60 3.33
N ARG A 125 27.02 8.93 4.49
CA ARG A 125 26.30 7.96 5.33
C ARG A 125 25.14 7.34 4.56
N PHE A 126 24.38 8.14 3.81
CA PHE A 126 23.27 7.62 3.01
C PHE A 126 23.78 6.68 1.92
N LEU A 127 24.90 7.02 1.29
CA LEU A 127 25.53 6.25 0.21
C LEU A 127 26.15 4.92 0.66
N GLN A 128 26.13 4.57 1.94
CA GLN A 128 26.64 3.29 2.42
C GLN A 128 25.93 2.08 1.77
N GLY A 129 24.70 2.25 1.27
CA GLY A 129 23.97 1.24 0.50
C GLY A 129 24.16 1.34 -1.02
N ARG A 130 24.05 0.20 -1.72
CA ARG A 130 24.05 0.17 -3.21
C ARG A 130 22.77 0.77 -3.78
N MET A 131 22.89 1.60 -4.81
CA MET A 131 21.76 2.22 -5.53
C MET A 131 21.12 1.25 -6.53
N HIS A 132 21.96 0.49 -7.24
CA HIS A 132 21.52 -0.61 -8.11
C HIS A 132 21.78 -1.94 -7.39
N VAL A 133 20.73 -2.71 -7.16
CA VAL A 133 20.80 -4.02 -6.51
C VAL A 133 20.33 -5.07 -7.51
N PHE A 134 21.19 -6.05 -7.80
CA PHE A 134 20.90 -7.18 -8.68
C PHE A 134 20.63 -8.44 -7.90
N THR A 135 19.90 -9.35 -8.53
CA THR A 135 19.47 -10.67 -8.07
C THR A 135 20.61 -11.60 -7.63
N GLU A 136 21.88 -11.26 -7.86
CA GLU A 136 23.06 -12.04 -7.40
C GLU A 136 23.83 -11.41 -6.24
N SER A 137 23.73 -10.10 -6.02
CA SER A 137 24.26 -9.52 -4.80
C SER A 137 23.27 -9.80 -3.69
N LYS A 138 23.71 -10.45 -2.60
CA LYS A 138 22.91 -10.61 -1.38
C LYS A 138 22.28 -9.25 -1.07
N THR A 139 20.98 -9.10 -1.38
CA THR A 139 20.15 -8.08 -0.76
C THR A 139 20.52 -8.11 0.70
N PRO A 140 20.82 -6.97 1.37
CA PRO A 140 21.28 -7.01 2.75
C PRO A 140 20.35 -7.97 3.51
N ALA A 141 20.94 -9.01 4.11
CA ALA A 141 20.21 -10.25 4.42
C ALA A 141 18.89 -9.99 5.14
N ILE A 142 18.87 -8.93 5.95
CA ILE A 142 17.69 -8.39 6.62
C ILE A 142 16.49 -8.12 5.70
N LEU A 143 16.65 -7.50 4.52
CA LEU A 143 15.54 -7.21 3.61
C LEU A 143 14.96 -8.49 3.00
N TYR A 144 15.81 -9.48 2.72
CA TYR A 144 15.35 -10.79 2.25
C TYR A 144 14.50 -11.48 3.33
N TRP A 145 14.99 -11.50 4.58
CA TRP A 145 14.25 -12.08 5.70
C TRP A 145 12.95 -11.33 6.02
N ILE A 146 12.96 -9.99 5.99
CA ILE A 146 11.75 -9.18 6.15
C ILE A 146 10.73 -9.57 5.08
N ARG A 147 11.14 -9.61 3.80
CA ARG A 147 10.26 -10.02 2.70
C ARG A 147 9.73 -11.44 2.91
N LEU A 148 10.58 -12.39 3.25
CA LEU A 148 10.17 -13.78 3.44
C LEU A 148 9.18 -13.92 4.60
N LEU A 149 9.45 -13.25 5.71
CA LEU A 149 8.56 -13.21 6.87
C LEU A 149 7.20 -12.60 6.52
N TYR A 150 7.19 -11.47 5.82
CA TYR A 150 5.93 -10.86 5.37
C TYR A 150 5.16 -11.75 4.40
N LEU A 151 5.83 -12.39 3.44
CA LEU A 151 5.16 -13.30 2.51
C LEU A 151 4.57 -14.52 3.25
N ALA A 152 5.33 -15.13 4.16
CA ALA A 152 4.82 -16.20 5.00
C ALA A 152 3.64 -15.74 5.84
N PHE A 153 3.74 -14.55 6.45
CA PHE A 153 2.68 -13.97 7.26
C PHE A 153 1.41 -13.67 6.45
N ILE A 154 1.52 -13.07 5.26
CA ILE A 154 0.39 -12.82 4.36
C ILE A 154 -0.28 -14.14 3.95
N VAL A 155 0.50 -15.15 3.56
CA VAL A 155 -0.07 -16.46 3.17
C VAL A 155 -0.80 -17.12 4.32
N VAL A 156 -0.22 -17.10 5.53
CA VAL A 156 -0.83 -17.71 6.72
C VAL A 156 -2.08 -16.95 7.15
N VAL A 157 -2.01 -15.62 7.28
CA VAL A 157 -3.11 -14.79 7.76
C VAL A 157 -4.23 -14.73 6.73
N ILE A 158 -3.95 -14.31 5.50
CA ILE A 158 -4.98 -14.17 4.45
C ILE A 158 -5.49 -15.55 4.03
N GLY A 159 -4.62 -16.56 3.91
CA GLY A 159 -5.05 -17.93 3.63
C GLY A 159 -5.96 -18.48 4.73
N GLY A 160 -5.61 -18.24 6.00
CA GLY A 160 -6.46 -18.58 7.14
C GLY A 160 -7.81 -17.87 7.10
N MET A 161 -7.84 -16.58 6.77
CA MET A 161 -9.07 -15.80 6.59
C MET A 161 -9.96 -16.36 5.47
N ILE A 162 -9.37 -16.71 4.32
CA ILE A 162 -10.11 -17.32 3.19
C ILE A 162 -10.71 -18.66 3.60
N VAL A 163 -9.93 -19.53 4.25
CA VAL A 163 -10.42 -20.84 4.72
C VAL A 163 -11.54 -20.65 5.74
N HIS A 164 -11.35 -19.77 6.71
CA HIS A 164 -12.35 -19.44 7.72
C HIS A 164 -13.67 -18.96 7.09
N ASN A 165 -13.59 -18.01 6.15
CA ASN A 165 -14.76 -17.43 5.49
C ASN A 165 -15.42 -18.44 4.53
N GLY A 166 -14.63 -19.30 3.87
CA GLY A 166 -15.16 -20.40 3.08
C GLY A 166 -15.95 -21.40 3.92
N LEU A 167 -15.42 -21.80 5.08
CA LEU A 167 -16.13 -22.69 6.01
C LEU A 167 -17.42 -22.06 6.54
N ASP A 168 -17.37 -20.78 6.90
CA ASP A 168 -18.55 -20.02 7.33
C ASP A 168 -19.62 -19.94 6.23
N LEU A 169 -19.21 -19.58 5.00
CA LEU A 169 -20.08 -19.47 3.84
C LEU A 169 -20.75 -20.81 3.51
N ILE A 170 -20.00 -21.91 3.51
CA ILE A 170 -20.53 -23.27 3.27
C ILE A 170 -21.56 -23.62 4.33
N LYS A 171 -21.26 -23.39 5.61
CA LYS A 171 -22.16 -23.69 6.72
C LYS A 171 -23.46 -22.88 6.62
N ARG A 172 -23.36 -21.57 6.45
CA ARG A 172 -24.52 -20.66 6.33
C ARG A 172 -25.39 -21.02 5.13
N THR A 173 -24.76 -21.29 3.98
CA THR A 173 -25.47 -21.72 2.76
C THR A 173 -26.23 -23.02 3.00
N ARG A 174 -25.62 -24.03 3.63
CA ARG A 174 -26.30 -25.29 3.95
C ARG A 174 -27.50 -25.08 4.88
N VAL A 175 -27.34 -24.31 5.95
CA VAL A 175 -28.44 -24.01 6.89
C VAL A 175 -29.60 -23.32 6.17
N ARG A 176 -29.32 -22.32 5.33
CA ARG A 176 -30.36 -21.62 4.56
C ARG A 176 -31.05 -22.52 3.55
N LEU A 177 -30.30 -23.36 2.84
CA LEU A 177 -30.87 -24.32 1.89
C LEU A 177 -31.79 -25.32 2.59
N THR A 178 -31.43 -25.77 3.80
CA THR A 178 -32.29 -26.62 4.63
C THR A 178 -33.56 -25.88 5.06
N GLN A 179 -33.45 -24.67 5.62
CA GLN A 179 -34.60 -23.85 6.02
C GLN A 179 -35.55 -23.56 4.86
N TRP A 180 -35.00 -23.27 3.68
CA TRP A 180 -35.78 -23.03 2.46
C TRP A 180 -36.49 -24.30 1.98
N ARG A 181 -35.80 -25.46 2.00
CA ARG A 181 -36.40 -26.77 1.67
C ARG A 181 -37.51 -27.17 2.63
N GLU A 182 -37.32 -26.93 3.92
CA GLU A 182 -38.25 -27.29 4.98
C GLU A 182 -39.40 -26.27 5.14
N LYS A 183 -39.39 -25.17 4.37
CA LYS A 183 -40.33 -24.02 4.51
C LYS A 183 -40.45 -23.55 5.96
N THR A 184 -39.37 -23.67 6.73
CA THR A 184 -39.34 -23.24 8.13
C THR A 184 -39.51 -21.73 8.16
N LEU A 185 -40.59 -21.26 8.78
CA LEU A 185 -40.81 -19.83 8.99
C LEU A 185 -39.62 -19.27 9.76
N LEU A 186 -38.99 -18.22 9.20
CA LEU A 186 -37.95 -17.48 9.92
C LEU A 186 -38.56 -16.98 11.23
N PRO A 187 -37.86 -17.13 12.37
CA PRO A 187 -38.35 -16.63 13.63
C PRO A 187 -38.69 -15.14 13.50
N VAL A 188 -39.92 -14.77 13.86
CA VAL A 188 -40.36 -13.37 13.91
C VAL A 188 -39.60 -12.72 15.05
N HIS A 189 -38.54 -11.99 14.72
CA HIS A 189 -37.81 -11.18 15.68
C HIS A 189 -38.54 -9.85 15.89
N GLY A 190 -38.42 -9.26 17.08
CA GLY A 190 -39.01 -7.96 17.35
C GLY A 190 -38.41 -6.86 16.45
N ASN A 191 -39.21 -5.83 16.21
CA ASN A 191 -38.82 -4.68 15.38
C ASN A 191 -37.95 -3.66 16.14
N GLU A 192 -37.45 -4.03 17.32
CA GLU A 192 -36.62 -3.15 18.14
C GLU A 192 -35.28 -2.86 17.48
N LYS A 193 -34.80 -1.64 17.69
CA LYS A 193 -33.53 -1.16 17.12
C LYS A 193 -32.64 -0.61 18.22
N PHE A 194 -31.45 -1.18 18.34
CA PHE A 194 -30.46 -0.82 19.34
C PHE A 194 -29.39 0.10 18.74
N VAL A 195 -28.88 1.05 19.54
CA VAL A 195 -27.84 1.98 19.08
C VAL A 195 -26.46 1.31 19.21
N ARG A 196 -25.85 0.97 18.07
CA ARG A 196 -24.51 0.37 18.00
C ARG A 196 -23.42 1.43 17.89
N MET A 197 -23.60 2.42 17.00
CA MET A 197 -22.63 3.49 16.74
C MET A 197 -23.28 4.87 16.87
N THR A 198 -22.64 5.76 17.61
CA THR A 198 -23.01 7.18 17.67
C THR A 198 -22.63 7.91 16.40
N LEU A 199 -23.17 9.12 16.23
CA LEU A 199 -22.78 10.01 15.12
C LEU A 199 -21.27 10.27 15.12
N ASN A 200 -20.65 10.46 16.29
CA ASN A 200 -19.20 10.65 16.40
C ASN A 200 -18.41 9.42 15.91
N GLU A 201 -18.80 8.21 16.34
CA GLU A 201 -18.15 6.96 15.91
C GLU A 201 -18.31 6.71 14.41
N ARG A 202 -19.47 7.07 13.85
CA ARG A 202 -19.74 7.00 12.41
C ARG A 202 -18.91 8.00 11.61
N PHE A 203 -18.73 9.22 12.14
CA PHE A 203 -17.87 10.22 11.51
C PHE A 203 -16.41 9.74 11.47
N GLN A 204 -15.89 9.25 12.60
CA GLN A 204 -14.55 8.65 12.67
C GLN A 204 -14.39 7.50 11.67
N HIS A 205 -15.36 6.58 11.61
CA HIS A 205 -15.36 5.49 10.66
C HIS A 205 -15.44 5.97 9.20
N GLY A 206 -16.23 7.02 8.91
CA GLY A 206 -16.31 7.60 7.57
C GLY A 206 -14.97 8.19 7.11
N VAL A 207 -14.27 8.90 8.00
CA VAL A 207 -12.92 9.43 7.71
C VAL A 207 -11.93 8.28 7.51
N LEU A 208 -11.97 7.27 8.38
CA LEU A 208 -11.15 6.04 8.27
C LEU A 208 -11.36 5.35 6.91
N LEU A 209 -12.62 5.13 6.52
CA LEU A 209 -12.98 4.45 5.28
C LEU A 209 -12.47 5.19 4.05
N VAL A 210 -12.77 6.49 3.94
CA VAL A 210 -12.40 7.30 2.77
C VAL A 210 -10.88 7.45 2.67
N SER A 211 -10.20 7.72 3.79
CA SER A 211 -8.75 7.85 3.82
C SER A 211 -8.05 6.52 3.51
N PHE A 212 -8.49 5.40 4.09
CA PHE A 212 -7.93 4.08 3.84
C PHE A 212 -8.03 3.66 2.38
N ILE A 213 -9.24 3.75 1.79
CA ILE A 213 -9.46 3.40 0.38
C ILE A 213 -8.58 4.28 -0.53
N THR A 214 -8.51 5.58 -0.25
CA THR A 214 -7.67 6.50 -1.03
C THR A 214 -6.19 6.12 -0.93
N LEU A 215 -5.69 5.80 0.27
CA LEU A 215 -4.30 5.39 0.50
C LEU A 215 -3.95 4.10 -0.24
N VAL A 216 -4.82 3.09 -0.17
CA VAL A 216 -4.66 1.80 -0.87
C VAL A 216 -4.60 2.03 -2.37
N ILE A 217 -5.61 2.69 -2.96
CA ILE A 217 -5.68 2.93 -4.41
C ILE A 217 -4.45 3.71 -4.86
N THR A 218 -4.19 4.87 -4.26
CA THR A 218 -3.08 5.76 -4.68
C THR A 218 -1.71 5.11 -4.46
N GLY A 219 -1.54 4.28 -3.43
CA GLY A 219 -0.31 3.52 -3.18
C GLY A 219 -0.05 2.45 -4.23
N PHE A 220 -1.06 1.61 -4.53
CA PHE A 220 -0.94 0.58 -5.57
C PHE A 220 -0.80 1.18 -6.97
N MET A 221 -1.40 2.33 -7.22
CA MET A 221 -1.26 3.07 -8.48
C MET A 221 0.18 3.51 -8.74
N LEU A 222 0.93 3.89 -7.69
CA LEU A 222 2.36 4.20 -7.81
C LEU A 222 3.22 2.94 -8.02
N ARG A 223 2.88 1.84 -7.34
CA ARG A 223 3.67 0.60 -7.42
C ARG A 223 3.50 -0.13 -8.75
N TYR A 224 2.29 -0.12 -9.29
CA TYR A 224 1.90 -0.83 -10.51
C TYR A 224 1.34 0.15 -11.55
N PRO A 225 2.15 1.10 -12.05
CA PRO A 225 1.67 2.13 -12.96
C PRO A 225 1.20 1.57 -14.31
N ASP A 226 1.75 0.43 -14.71
CA ASP A 226 1.46 -0.24 -15.98
C ASP A 226 0.27 -1.21 -15.88
N SER A 227 -0.45 -1.24 -14.74
CA SER A 227 -1.62 -2.10 -14.57
C SER A 227 -2.81 -1.61 -15.38
N TRP A 228 -3.70 -2.53 -15.75
CA TRP A 228 -4.85 -2.28 -16.63
C TRP A 228 -5.78 -1.14 -16.17
N TRP A 229 -5.84 -0.86 -14.87
CA TRP A 229 -6.67 0.19 -14.29
C TRP A 229 -5.91 1.50 -14.04
N ALA A 230 -4.60 1.44 -13.80
CA ALA A 230 -3.77 2.61 -13.50
C ALA A 230 -3.20 3.27 -14.77
N ALA A 231 -2.77 2.46 -15.76
CA ALA A 231 -2.15 2.94 -16.98
C ALA A 231 -3.06 3.90 -17.78
N PRO A 232 -4.37 3.61 -17.96
CA PRO A 232 -5.26 4.56 -18.63
C PRO A 232 -5.36 5.90 -17.89
N LEU A 233 -5.32 5.90 -16.56
CA LEU A 233 -5.39 7.14 -15.77
C LEU A 233 -4.14 8.00 -15.96
N PHE A 234 -2.95 7.41 -15.96
CA PHE A 234 -1.71 8.15 -16.22
C PHE A 234 -1.61 8.64 -17.68
N ALA A 235 -2.21 7.93 -18.62
CA ALA A 235 -2.26 8.35 -20.02
C ALA A 235 -3.13 9.60 -20.27
N LEU A 236 -4.09 9.91 -19.39
CA LEU A 236 -4.97 11.08 -19.56
C LEU A 236 -4.21 12.40 -19.42
N SER A 237 -3.30 12.50 -18.44
CA SER A 237 -2.54 13.73 -18.20
C SER A 237 -1.36 13.49 -17.27
N PRO A 238 -0.20 14.15 -17.51
CA PRO A 238 0.91 14.20 -16.55
C PRO A 238 0.51 14.71 -15.16
N LYS A 239 -0.57 15.52 -15.07
CA LYS A 239 -1.09 16.05 -13.80
C LYS A 239 -1.63 14.96 -12.88
N VAL A 240 -2.00 13.79 -13.41
CA VAL A 240 -2.53 12.67 -12.62
C VAL A 240 -1.49 12.14 -11.63
N ALA A 241 -0.22 12.10 -11.99
CA ALA A 241 0.84 11.70 -11.05
C ALA A 241 0.99 12.65 -9.87
N VAL A 242 0.86 13.95 -10.12
CA VAL A 242 0.91 14.99 -9.07
C VAL A 242 -0.33 14.88 -8.19
N ALA A 243 -1.52 14.79 -8.78
CA ALA A 243 -2.77 14.64 -8.05
C ALA A 243 -2.75 13.39 -7.15
N ARG A 244 -2.30 12.24 -7.68
CA ARG A 244 -2.16 11.00 -6.90
C ARG A 244 -1.19 11.16 -5.73
N ALA A 245 -0.04 11.81 -5.93
CA ALA A 245 0.91 12.06 -4.83
C ALA A 245 0.29 12.91 -3.73
N LEU A 246 -0.43 13.96 -4.12
CA LEU A 246 -1.11 14.87 -3.21
C LEU A 246 -2.23 14.16 -2.44
N LEU A 247 -3.10 13.43 -3.14
CA LEU A 247 -4.19 12.65 -2.53
C LEU A 247 -3.66 11.63 -1.53
N HIS A 248 -2.58 10.93 -1.84
CA HIS A 248 -1.96 9.98 -0.91
C HIS A 248 -1.50 10.67 0.38
N ARG A 249 -0.83 11.83 0.27
CA ARG A 249 -0.36 12.59 1.46
C ARG A 249 -1.52 13.17 2.27
N ILE A 250 -2.53 13.75 1.62
CA ILE A 250 -3.73 14.28 2.30
C ILE A 250 -4.46 13.16 3.03
N ALA A 251 -4.69 12.02 2.38
CA ALA A 251 -5.32 10.87 2.99
C ALA A 251 -4.48 10.30 4.15
N GLY A 252 -3.15 10.30 4.04
CA GLY A 252 -2.24 9.91 5.12
C GLY A 252 -2.35 10.82 6.34
N VAL A 253 -2.39 12.14 6.14
CA VAL A 253 -2.62 13.09 7.24
C VAL A 253 -4.00 12.89 7.85
N ALA A 254 -5.05 12.75 7.04
CA ALA A 254 -6.40 12.51 7.53
C ALA A 254 -6.49 11.23 8.37
N MET A 255 -5.83 10.15 7.94
CA MET A 255 -5.74 8.89 8.68
C MET A 255 -5.03 9.06 10.03
N LEU A 256 -3.87 9.74 10.05
CA LEU A 256 -3.12 9.99 11.29
C LEU A 256 -3.91 10.86 12.27
N LEU A 257 -4.55 11.92 11.77
CA LEU A 257 -5.40 12.78 12.59
C LEU A 257 -6.64 12.03 13.11
N ALA A 258 -7.26 11.17 12.30
CA ALA A 258 -8.36 10.32 12.74
C ALA A 258 -7.91 9.36 13.85
N GLY A 259 -6.71 8.77 13.73
CA GLY A 259 -6.10 7.95 14.77
C GLY A 259 -5.86 8.71 16.07
N ILE A 260 -5.25 9.90 16.00
CA ILE A 260 -5.02 10.77 17.16
C ILE A 260 -6.35 11.17 17.81
N TYR A 261 -7.33 11.56 17.01
CA TYR A 261 -8.66 11.90 17.49
C TYR A 261 -9.34 10.71 18.18
N HIS A 262 -9.23 9.50 17.61
CA HIS A 262 -9.77 8.28 18.19
C HIS A 262 -9.13 7.96 19.55
N ILE A 263 -7.81 8.12 19.68
CA ILE A 263 -7.09 7.96 20.95
C ILE A 263 -7.60 9.00 21.97
N GLY A 264 -7.75 10.26 21.58
CA GLY A 264 -8.33 11.29 22.44
C GLY A 264 -9.75 10.95 22.89
N TYR A 265 -10.61 10.52 21.96
CA TYR A 265 -11.97 10.06 22.27
C TYR A 265 -11.97 8.88 23.27
N ALA A 266 -11.07 7.91 23.08
CA ALA A 266 -10.89 6.76 23.94
C ALA A 266 -10.45 7.12 25.37
N ILE A 267 -9.58 8.12 25.52
CA ILE A 267 -9.06 8.54 26.83
C ILE A 267 -10.07 9.44 27.55
N PHE A 268 -10.58 10.47 26.89
CA PHE A 268 -11.31 11.56 27.55
C PHE A 268 -12.80 11.27 27.73
N THR A 269 -13.41 10.41 26.91
CA THR A 269 -14.85 10.13 27.02
C THR A 269 -15.15 8.81 27.75
N LYS A 270 -16.23 8.78 28.56
CA LYS A 270 -16.69 7.56 29.23
C LYS A 270 -17.06 6.46 28.22
N ARG A 271 -17.70 6.85 27.11
CA ARG A 271 -18.08 5.93 26.03
C ARG A 271 -16.86 5.33 25.33
N GLY A 272 -15.85 6.15 25.03
CA GLY A 272 -14.58 5.70 24.44
C GLY A 272 -13.80 4.76 25.36
N ARG A 273 -13.70 5.07 26.66
CA ARG A 273 -13.05 4.15 27.62
C ARG A 273 -13.76 2.79 27.70
N ASN A 274 -15.08 2.80 27.72
CA ASN A 274 -15.87 1.56 27.67
C ASN A 274 -15.65 0.80 26.36
N LEU A 275 -15.59 1.51 25.22
CA LEU A 275 -15.29 0.90 23.92
C LEU A 275 -13.96 0.14 23.93
N ILE A 276 -12.88 0.78 24.40
CA ILE A 276 -11.56 0.14 24.48
C ILE A 276 -11.57 -1.06 25.43
N ARG A 277 -12.22 -0.92 26.59
CA ARG A 277 -12.34 -2.02 27.55
C ARG A 277 -13.05 -3.24 26.96
N ASP A 278 -14.11 -3.01 26.19
CA ASP A 278 -14.94 -4.08 25.63
C ASP A 278 -14.26 -4.75 24.41
N ILE A 279 -13.45 -4.00 23.65
CA ILE A 279 -12.73 -4.49 22.46
C ILE A 279 -11.35 -5.08 22.79
N PHE A 280 -10.89 -4.96 24.03
CA PHE A 280 -9.60 -5.52 24.44
C PHE A 280 -9.61 -7.06 24.34
N PRO A 281 -8.56 -7.69 23.77
CA PRO A 281 -8.56 -9.14 23.56
C PRO A 281 -8.51 -9.90 24.89
N LYS A 282 -9.28 -10.98 24.98
CA LYS A 282 -9.33 -11.89 26.13
C LYS A 282 -8.94 -13.29 25.67
N PHE A 283 -8.42 -14.11 26.58
CA PHE A 283 -8.14 -15.52 26.27
C PHE A 283 -9.40 -16.31 25.86
N SER A 284 -10.60 -15.85 26.22
CA SER A 284 -11.85 -16.42 25.74
C SER A 284 -12.02 -16.26 24.22
N ASP A 285 -11.49 -15.19 23.62
CA ASP A 285 -11.63 -14.93 22.18
C ASP A 285 -10.95 -16.02 21.33
N LEU A 286 -9.84 -16.59 21.82
CA LEU A 286 -9.20 -17.75 21.17
C LEU A 286 -10.05 -19.01 21.28
N LYS A 287 -10.66 -19.25 22.45
CA LYS A 287 -11.58 -20.38 22.64
C LYS A 287 -12.80 -20.23 21.72
N ASP A 288 -13.32 -19.02 21.60
CA ASP A 288 -14.46 -18.69 20.76
C ASP A 288 -14.14 -18.84 19.27
N SER A 289 -12.93 -18.47 18.82
CA SER A 289 -12.51 -18.68 17.44
C SER A 289 -12.40 -20.16 17.08
N PHE A 290 -11.81 -20.99 17.96
CA PHE A 290 -11.75 -22.44 17.74
C PHE A 290 -13.15 -23.06 17.77
N ALA A 291 -13.99 -22.65 18.72
CA ALA A 291 -15.38 -23.07 18.80
C ALA A 291 -16.17 -22.73 17.53
N TYR A 292 -15.95 -21.56 16.95
CA TYR A 292 -16.60 -21.13 15.72
C TYR A 292 -16.19 -22.00 14.52
N VAL A 293 -14.89 -22.29 14.39
CA VAL A 293 -14.40 -23.19 13.34
C VAL A 293 -14.98 -24.61 13.49
N LEU A 294 -15.01 -25.14 14.71
CA LEU A 294 -15.64 -26.45 14.98
C LEU A 294 -17.13 -26.47 14.67
N TYR A 295 -17.84 -25.37 14.95
CA TYR A 295 -19.25 -25.21 14.58
C TYR A 295 -19.44 -25.21 13.05
N ASN A 296 -18.58 -24.49 12.32
CA ASN A 296 -18.62 -24.44 10.86
C ASN A 296 -18.28 -25.80 10.22
N LEU A 297 -17.39 -26.57 10.83
CA LEU A 297 -17.10 -27.96 10.45
C LEU A 297 -18.22 -28.95 10.82
N GLY A 298 -19.21 -28.52 11.62
CA GLY A 298 -20.31 -29.37 12.09
C GLY A 298 -19.95 -30.28 13.27
N LEU A 299 -18.75 -30.16 13.83
CA LEU A 299 -18.31 -30.89 15.03
C LEU A 299 -18.96 -30.36 16.30
N ARG A 300 -19.45 -29.11 16.28
CA ARG A 300 -20.26 -28.51 17.34
C ARG A 300 -21.65 -28.16 16.80
N LYS A 301 -22.69 -28.44 17.59
CA LYS A 301 -24.08 -28.16 17.23
C LYS A 301 -24.48 -26.68 17.37
N GLU A 302 -23.92 -26.00 18.37
CA GLU A 302 -24.29 -24.64 18.72
C GLU A 302 -23.21 -23.62 18.34
N LYS A 303 -23.64 -22.47 17.81
CA LYS A 303 -22.77 -21.32 17.52
C LYS A 303 -22.27 -20.74 18.86
N PRO A 304 -20.99 -20.36 18.97
CA PRO A 304 -20.50 -19.66 20.16
C PRO A 304 -21.27 -18.36 20.37
N ARG A 305 -21.52 -18.04 21.64
CA ARG A 305 -22.34 -16.88 22.03
C ARG A 305 -21.42 -15.69 22.27
N PHE A 306 -21.43 -14.74 21.35
CA PHE A 306 -20.55 -13.58 21.44
C PHE A 306 -21.14 -12.48 22.32
N ASP A 307 -20.23 -11.69 22.87
CA ASP A 307 -20.52 -10.46 23.61
C ASP A 307 -20.62 -9.27 22.63
N ARG A 308 -20.60 -8.03 23.15
CA ARG A 308 -20.66 -6.76 22.41
C ARG A 308 -19.69 -6.67 21.23
N PHE A 309 -18.54 -7.33 21.33
CA PHE A 309 -17.62 -7.53 20.22
C PHE A 309 -17.22 -9.00 20.14
N SER A 310 -17.36 -9.56 18.96
CA SER A 310 -16.85 -10.88 18.59
C SER A 310 -15.32 -10.85 18.42
N TYR A 311 -14.68 -12.03 18.40
CA TYR A 311 -13.24 -12.12 18.10
C TYR A 311 -12.90 -11.59 16.70
N ILE A 312 -13.86 -11.64 15.77
CA ILE A 312 -13.76 -11.16 14.39
C ILE A 312 -13.62 -9.62 14.39
N GLU A 313 -14.51 -8.91 15.08
CA GLU A 313 -14.45 -7.45 15.18
C GLU A 313 -13.23 -6.99 15.99
N LYS A 314 -12.86 -7.72 17.05
CA LYS A 314 -11.68 -7.42 17.86
C LYS A 314 -10.40 -7.56 17.04
N SER A 315 -10.26 -8.65 16.27
CA SER A 315 -9.07 -8.85 15.44
C SER A 315 -8.95 -7.78 14.37
N GLU A 316 -10.06 -7.36 13.73
CA GLU A 316 -10.09 -6.24 12.78
C GLU A 316 -9.63 -4.93 13.41
N TYR A 317 -10.16 -4.59 14.57
CA TYR A 317 -9.82 -3.34 15.26
C TYR A 317 -8.32 -3.28 15.59
N TRP A 318 -7.78 -4.33 16.21
CA TRP A 318 -6.38 -4.34 16.62
C TRP A 318 -5.42 -4.46 15.43
N ALA A 319 -5.78 -5.21 14.39
CA ALA A 319 -5.04 -5.22 13.14
C ALA A 319 -5.00 -3.82 12.50
N MET A 320 -6.11 -3.08 12.52
CA MET A 320 -6.15 -1.72 11.99
C MET A 320 -5.35 -0.72 12.83
N VAL A 321 -5.40 -0.82 14.17
CA VAL A 321 -4.58 0.01 15.06
C VAL A 321 -3.09 -0.22 14.80
N TRP A 322 -2.67 -1.47 14.76
CA TRP A 322 -1.29 -1.85 14.47
C TRP A 322 -0.84 -1.39 13.08
N GLY A 323 -1.65 -1.67 12.06
CA GLY A 323 -1.39 -1.26 10.68
C GLY A 323 -1.26 0.25 10.56
N THR A 324 -2.11 1.03 11.24
CA THR A 324 -2.05 2.50 11.24
C THR A 324 -0.74 3.02 11.84
N ILE A 325 -0.26 2.40 12.93
CA ILE A 325 1.02 2.78 13.57
C ILE A 325 2.19 2.50 12.63
N ILE A 326 2.28 1.30 12.06
CA ILE A 326 3.37 0.94 11.14
C ILE A 326 3.33 1.79 9.87
N MET A 327 2.17 1.91 9.24
CA MET A 327 2.00 2.68 8.00
C MET A 327 2.25 4.16 8.24
N GLY A 328 1.83 4.69 9.39
CA GLY A 328 2.12 6.05 9.82
C GLY A 328 3.63 6.28 10.00
N ALA A 329 4.30 5.43 10.77
CA ALA A 329 5.73 5.56 11.04
C ALA A 329 6.57 5.45 9.75
N THR A 330 6.31 4.43 8.93
CA THR A 330 7.03 4.23 7.66
C THR A 330 6.68 5.29 6.63
N GLY A 331 5.44 5.77 6.58
CA GLY A 331 5.02 6.87 5.71
C GLY A 331 5.69 8.19 6.06
N LEU A 332 5.73 8.55 7.35
CA LEU A 332 6.45 9.75 7.83
C LEU A 332 7.95 9.64 7.58
N PHE A 333 8.53 8.43 7.72
CA PHE A 333 9.93 8.16 7.39
C PHE A 333 10.25 8.50 5.93
N MET A 334 9.36 8.13 5.01
CA MET A 334 9.54 8.40 3.58
C MET A 334 9.14 9.82 3.15
N TRP A 335 8.26 10.48 3.88
CA TRP A 335 7.80 11.84 3.55
C TRP A 335 8.77 12.94 4.04
N PHE A 336 9.51 12.69 5.12
CA PHE A 336 10.56 13.61 5.55
C PHE A 336 11.94 13.11 5.07
N GLU A 337 12.06 12.80 3.77
CA GLU A 337 13.23 12.11 3.23
C GLU A 337 14.54 12.84 3.54
N ASN A 338 14.57 14.17 3.44
CA ASN A 338 15.78 14.97 3.72
C ASN A 338 16.26 14.81 5.18
N PHE A 339 15.33 14.82 6.14
CA PHE A 339 15.66 14.64 7.55
C PHE A 339 16.23 13.25 7.84
N PHE A 340 15.62 12.22 7.25
CA PHE A 340 16.01 10.84 7.46
C PHE A 340 17.25 10.46 6.65
N MET A 341 17.43 10.95 5.43
CA MET A 341 18.64 10.73 4.61
C MET A 341 19.88 11.33 5.26
N ALA A 342 19.76 12.45 5.99
CA ALA A 342 20.87 13.03 6.72
C ALA A 342 21.35 12.16 7.90
N ARG A 343 20.44 11.35 8.48
CA ARG A 343 20.67 10.63 9.74
C ARG A 343 20.82 9.12 9.57
N PHE A 344 20.14 8.55 8.58
CA PHE A 344 20.06 7.12 8.34
C PHE A 344 20.75 6.74 7.05
N THR A 345 21.20 5.49 6.97
CA THR A 345 21.73 4.92 5.74
C THR A 345 20.59 4.59 4.78
N LYS A 346 20.91 4.38 3.49
CA LYS A 346 19.94 3.90 2.50
C LYS A 346 19.19 2.63 2.93
N LEU A 347 19.81 1.77 3.74
CA LEU A 347 19.17 0.56 4.27
C LEU A 347 17.91 0.89 5.08
N GLY A 348 17.92 1.96 5.90
CA GLY A 348 16.75 2.37 6.67
C GLY A 348 15.57 2.76 5.76
N TRP A 349 15.86 3.48 4.69
CA TRP A 349 14.87 3.83 3.66
C TRP A 349 14.33 2.57 2.98
N ASP A 350 15.21 1.64 2.59
CA ASP A 350 14.81 0.39 1.95
C ASP A 350 13.96 -0.51 2.86
N ILE A 351 14.22 -0.52 4.16
CA ILE A 351 13.41 -1.21 5.17
C ILE A 351 12.03 -0.55 5.27
N ALA A 352 11.97 0.77 5.44
CA ALA A 352 10.71 1.51 5.56
C ALA A 352 9.82 1.29 4.33
N ARG A 353 10.37 1.39 3.11
CA ARG A 353 9.65 1.12 1.86
C ARG A 353 9.12 -0.30 1.79
N THR A 354 9.96 -1.27 2.14
CA THR A 354 9.60 -2.70 2.10
C THR A 354 8.46 -2.99 3.06
N ILE A 355 8.57 -2.54 4.32
CA ILE A 355 7.53 -2.71 5.35
C ILE A 355 6.24 -2.02 4.92
N HIS A 356 6.32 -0.74 4.51
CA HIS A 356 5.14 0.02 4.07
C HIS A 356 4.38 -0.68 2.94
N PHE A 357 5.11 -1.22 1.95
CA PHE A 357 4.49 -1.93 0.85
C PHE A 357 3.82 -3.25 1.28
N TYR A 358 4.51 -4.10 2.03
CA TYR A 358 3.94 -5.39 2.44
C TYR A 358 2.82 -5.24 3.46
N GLU A 359 2.93 -4.26 4.37
CA GLU A 359 1.86 -3.93 5.29
C GLU A 359 0.63 -3.38 4.54
N ALA A 360 0.80 -2.54 3.51
CA ALA A 360 -0.30 -2.11 2.66
C ALA A 360 -1.00 -3.27 1.94
N VAL A 361 -0.24 -4.27 1.48
CA VAL A 361 -0.79 -5.50 0.88
C VAL A 361 -1.57 -6.29 1.91
N LEU A 362 -0.99 -6.54 3.09
CA LEU A 362 -1.65 -7.27 4.16
C LEU A 362 -2.94 -6.57 4.60
N ALA A 363 -2.88 -5.28 4.91
CA ALA A 363 -4.03 -4.49 5.35
C ALA A 363 -5.11 -4.40 4.26
N GLY A 364 -4.73 -4.14 3.01
CA GLY A 364 -5.67 -4.09 1.89
C GLY A 364 -6.39 -5.42 1.67
N LEU A 365 -5.65 -6.54 1.69
CA LEU A 365 -6.24 -7.88 1.56
C LEU A 365 -7.06 -8.26 2.78
N ALA A 366 -6.63 -7.94 4.00
CA ALA A 366 -7.39 -8.23 5.21
C ALA A 366 -8.75 -7.51 5.21
N ILE A 367 -8.79 -6.22 4.84
CA ILE A 367 -10.06 -5.50 4.71
C ILE A 367 -10.94 -6.09 3.61
N LEU A 368 -10.37 -6.46 2.46
CA LEU A 368 -11.13 -7.03 1.35
C LEU A 368 -11.67 -8.44 1.64
N VAL A 369 -10.85 -9.32 2.23
CA VAL A 369 -11.19 -10.73 2.45
C VAL A 369 -11.99 -10.91 3.72
N TRP A 370 -11.64 -10.20 4.80
CA TRP A 370 -12.20 -10.41 6.12
C TRP A 370 -13.31 -9.38 6.42
N HIS A 371 -12.99 -8.09 6.43
CA HIS A 371 -13.95 -7.06 6.80
C HIS A 371 -15.14 -6.98 5.83
N PHE A 372 -14.88 -6.92 4.52
CA PHE A 372 -15.95 -6.86 3.52
C PHE A 372 -16.79 -8.14 3.49
N TYR A 373 -16.22 -9.29 3.85
CA TYR A 373 -16.98 -10.53 3.95
C TYR A 373 -18.07 -10.42 5.01
N PHE A 374 -17.72 -10.02 6.24
CA PHE A 374 -18.68 -9.93 7.35
C PHE A 374 -19.63 -8.73 7.30
N VAL A 375 -19.31 -7.71 6.51
CA VAL A 375 -20.11 -6.48 6.41
C VAL A 375 -20.98 -6.46 5.14
N VAL A 376 -20.50 -6.99 4.02
CA VAL A 376 -21.14 -6.87 2.69
C VAL A 376 -21.53 -8.20 2.08
N LEU A 377 -20.71 -9.24 2.19
CA LEU A 377 -20.91 -10.50 1.45
C LEU A 377 -21.60 -11.61 2.25
N SER A 378 -21.86 -11.39 3.54
CA SER A 378 -22.58 -12.36 4.37
C SER A 378 -24.00 -12.55 3.85
N ILE A 379 -24.35 -13.79 3.50
CA ILE A 379 -25.64 -14.19 2.92
C ILE A 379 -26.85 -13.69 3.74
N ASP A 380 -26.67 -13.55 5.06
CA ASP A 380 -27.74 -13.21 6.00
C ASP A 380 -28.12 -11.72 5.98
N ILE A 381 -27.32 -10.86 5.33
CA ILE A 381 -27.44 -9.41 5.45
C ILE A 381 -27.51 -8.79 4.05
N CYS A 382 -28.71 -8.62 3.52
CA CYS A 382 -28.90 -8.05 2.19
C CYS A 382 -29.16 -6.52 2.27
N PRO A 383 -28.39 -5.65 1.58
CA PRO A 383 -27.12 -5.90 0.86
C PRO A 383 -25.84 -5.70 1.71
N PHE A 384 -25.92 -5.12 2.91
CA PHE A 384 -24.80 -4.95 3.85
C PHE A 384 -25.31 -4.51 5.22
N LYS A 385 -24.50 -4.67 6.28
CA LYS A 385 -24.81 -4.18 7.64
C LYS A 385 -24.98 -2.67 7.61
N ARG A 386 -26.12 -2.16 8.11
CA ARG A 386 -26.43 -0.72 8.06
C ARG A 386 -25.93 0.07 9.26
N ALA A 387 -25.37 -0.59 10.27
CA ALA A 387 -24.96 0.05 11.53
C ALA A 387 -23.97 1.21 11.33
N TRP A 388 -23.08 1.14 10.35
CA TRP A 388 -22.14 2.22 10.04
C TRP A 388 -22.80 3.46 9.37
N ILE A 389 -23.96 3.28 8.73
CA ILE A 389 -24.76 4.36 8.11
C ILE A 389 -25.86 4.88 9.02
N THR A 390 -26.55 4.03 9.76
CA THR A 390 -27.70 4.45 10.58
C THR A 390 -27.34 4.62 12.05
N GLY A 391 -26.27 3.96 12.50
CA GLY A 391 -25.90 3.83 13.90
C GLY A 391 -26.71 2.78 14.67
N LYS A 392 -27.67 2.12 14.01
CA LYS A 392 -28.61 1.20 14.65
C LYS A 392 -28.54 -0.21 14.06
N ILE A 393 -28.79 -1.20 14.91
CA ILE A 393 -28.85 -2.63 14.59
C ILE A 393 -30.21 -3.19 15.02
N SER A 394 -30.77 -4.12 14.26
CA SER A 394 -32.05 -4.77 14.60
C SER A 394 -31.89 -5.82 15.70
N GLU A 395 -32.98 -6.14 16.38
CA GLU A 395 -32.99 -7.21 17.39
C GLU A 395 -32.59 -8.58 16.81
N ALA A 396 -33.05 -8.89 15.60
CA ALA A 396 -32.66 -10.11 14.87
C ALA A 396 -31.14 -10.23 14.72
N GLU A 397 -30.51 -9.17 14.21
CA GLU A 397 -29.05 -9.11 14.02
C GLU A 397 -28.32 -9.17 15.37
N MET A 398 -28.85 -8.51 16.40
CA MET A 398 -28.28 -8.58 17.76
C MET A 398 -28.33 -10.00 18.33
N LEU A 399 -29.42 -10.73 18.12
CA LEU A 399 -29.54 -12.11 18.61
C LEU A 399 -28.56 -13.04 17.89
N GLU A 400 -28.36 -12.84 16.59
CA GLU A 400 -27.45 -13.67 15.80
C GLU A 400 -25.98 -13.38 16.09
N ASP A 401 -25.59 -12.11 16.19
CA ASP A 401 -24.20 -11.68 16.26
C ASP A 401 -23.72 -11.35 17.67
N HIS A 402 -24.62 -10.88 18.55
CA HIS A 402 -24.28 -10.37 19.89
C HIS A 402 -25.28 -10.83 20.98
N PRO A 403 -25.54 -12.15 21.11
CA PRO A 403 -26.60 -12.65 21.98
C PRO A 403 -26.42 -12.28 23.45
N LEU A 404 -25.18 -12.26 23.96
CA LEU A 404 -24.92 -11.92 25.37
C LEU A 404 -25.11 -10.43 25.66
N GLU A 405 -24.89 -9.55 24.68
CA GLU A 405 -25.18 -8.12 24.85
C GLU A 405 -26.69 -7.88 24.88
N LEU A 406 -27.44 -8.53 23.98
CA LEU A 406 -28.90 -8.42 23.93
C LEU A 406 -29.55 -8.86 25.25
N GLU A 407 -29.11 -9.98 25.83
CA GLU A 407 -29.59 -10.46 27.12
C GLU A 407 -29.38 -9.44 28.24
N ARG A 408 -28.20 -8.81 28.30
CA ARG A 408 -27.93 -7.79 29.33
C ARG A 408 -28.76 -6.53 29.13
N ILE A 409 -29.00 -6.12 27.88
CA ILE A 409 -29.87 -4.97 27.58
C ILE A 409 -31.30 -5.26 28.04
N LYS A 410 -31.85 -6.42 27.65
CA LYS A 410 -33.21 -6.83 28.03
C LYS A 410 -33.36 -7.02 29.53
N ALA A 411 -32.38 -7.63 30.21
CA ALA A 411 -32.39 -7.78 31.66
C ALA A 411 -32.37 -6.41 32.38
N ALA A 412 -31.58 -5.45 31.88
CA ALA A 412 -31.52 -4.10 32.44
C ALA A 412 -32.79 -3.27 32.15
N GLU A 413 -33.48 -3.55 31.05
CA GLU A 413 -34.79 -2.97 30.74
C GLU A 413 -35.88 -3.55 31.63
N PHE A 414 -35.93 -4.88 31.77
CA PHE A 414 -36.85 -5.57 32.66
C PHE A 414 -36.74 -5.05 34.09
N LYS A 415 -35.51 -4.95 34.63
CA LYS A 415 -35.27 -4.39 35.97
C LYS A 415 -35.76 -2.94 36.11
N ARG A 416 -35.60 -2.11 35.07
CA ARG A 416 -36.10 -0.71 35.08
C ARG A 416 -37.61 -0.62 35.00
N LEU A 417 -38.28 -1.62 34.42
CA LEU A 417 -39.73 -1.72 34.40
C LEU A 417 -40.27 -2.22 35.74
N GLU A 418 -39.54 -3.08 36.45
CA GLU A 418 -39.90 -3.51 37.82
C GLU A 418 -39.70 -2.39 38.87
N GLU A 419 -38.74 -1.49 38.66
CA GLU A 419 -38.46 -0.36 39.56
C GLU A 419 -39.41 0.85 39.36
N LYS A 420 -40.27 0.83 38.33
CA LYS A 420 -41.28 1.86 38.04
C LYS A 420 -42.67 1.38 38.44
#